data_AF-A0A8J5CTM5-F1
#
_entry.id   AF-A0A8J5CTM5-F1
#
_cell.length_a   1.000
_cell.length_b   1.000
_cell.length_c   1.000
_cell.angle_alpha   90.00
_cell.angle_beta   90.00
_cell.angle_gamma   90.00
#
_symmetry.space_group_name_H-M   'P 1'
#
loop_
_entity.id
_entity.type
_entity.pdbx_description
1 polymer ?
#
loop_
_entity_poly.entity_id
_entity_poly.type
_entity_poly.pdbx_seq_one_letter_code
_entity_poly.pdbx_strand_id
1 'polypeptide(L)'
;MTDPDRNPMKKQLSKTSLEKSLQMISPPQQAPITIYPGPSARMANMSKVDLDLAQRLESLRKSHVDELPTEEEMASRLAHLQGLPSDHYTKSSMQHQRPDTRTDSQRADDLISQAIDEVSLEANVPKADDELEARLARLRGEEAQGRGAVALPPTAYPMSPHARADATLGEDLDDMSMDEVEALMKAAEKETSGGAAKALQELQADPELAGAMAQATKRKEKGRQKKHSRGSKGKKGESSDEERHSKSYDSDIDLEIEGGKAIDAVTEQEEVQRIIDMYTKRAQLKKEKKRKKKEAAAAAVAQGGAVGGDDSDSDIEVGSESDLSSESSMTDELSE
;
A
#
# COMPACT_ATOMS: atom_id res chain seq x y z
N MET A 1 2.90 -91.82 23.35
CA MET A 1 2.64 -91.18 22.06
C MET A 1 3.67 -90.07 21.92
N THR A 2 4.61 -90.29 21.02
CA THR A 2 5.88 -89.57 20.88
C THR A 2 5.79 -88.77 19.58
N ASP A 3 5.84 -87.44 19.69
CA ASP A 3 5.68 -86.50 18.57
C ASP A 3 6.91 -86.53 17.63
N PRO A 4 6.76 -86.90 16.35
CA PRO A 4 7.88 -86.97 15.39
C PRO A 4 8.30 -85.62 14.79
N ASP A 5 7.60 -84.51 15.06
CA ASP A 5 7.85 -83.21 14.39
C ASP A 5 8.66 -82.19 15.22
N ARG A 6 9.41 -82.66 16.23
CA ARG A 6 10.33 -81.80 16.99
C ARG A 6 11.62 -81.55 16.18
N ASN A 7 11.51 -80.63 15.23
CA ASN A 7 12.61 -80.20 14.36
C ASN A 7 13.76 -79.59 15.19
N PRO A 8 14.96 -80.18 15.21
CA PRO A 8 16.03 -79.79 16.10
C PRO A 8 16.73 -78.52 15.60
N MET A 9 16.81 -77.53 16.49
CA MET A 9 17.80 -76.44 16.51
C MET A 9 18.30 -75.96 15.15
N LYS A 10 17.59 -74.99 14.56
CA LYS A 10 18.18 -74.10 13.54
C LYS A 10 19.37 -73.39 14.17
N LYS A 11 20.57 -73.93 13.95
CA LYS A 11 21.85 -73.31 14.29
C LYS A 11 21.83 -71.90 13.70
N GLN A 12 21.77 -70.89 14.57
CA GLN A 12 22.03 -69.52 14.17
C GLN A 12 23.48 -69.47 13.72
N LEU A 13 23.69 -69.57 12.41
CA LEU A 13 24.95 -69.21 11.77
C LEU A 13 25.12 -67.71 12.04
N SER A 14 25.84 -67.38 13.12
CA SER A 14 26.23 -66.02 13.42
C SER A 14 27.09 -65.54 12.26
N LYS A 15 26.51 -64.69 11.41
CA LYS A 15 27.23 -64.04 10.31
C LYS A 15 28.51 -63.46 10.87
N THR A 16 29.64 -63.86 10.28
CA THR A 16 30.96 -63.41 10.72
C THR A 16 31.06 -61.89 10.56
N SER A 17 31.89 -61.21 11.36
CA SER A 17 31.98 -59.74 11.27
C SER A 17 32.38 -59.26 9.87
N LEU A 18 33.09 -60.11 9.12
CA LEU A 18 33.50 -59.88 7.75
C LEU A 18 32.32 -59.94 6.77
N GLU A 19 31.35 -60.84 6.95
CA GLU A 19 30.11 -60.82 6.16
C GLU A 19 29.27 -59.57 6.46
N LYS A 20 29.24 -59.11 7.71
CA LYS A 20 28.56 -57.85 8.05
C LYS A 20 29.24 -56.63 7.42
N SER A 21 30.58 -56.59 7.34
CA SER A 21 31.28 -55.48 6.69
C SER A 21 31.11 -55.51 5.17
N LEU A 22 31.14 -56.70 4.55
CA LEU A 22 30.85 -56.86 3.11
C LEU A 22 29.41 -56.45 2.76
N GLN A 23 28.45 -56.72 3.66
CA GLN A 23 27.06 -56.30 3.46
C GLN A 23 26.87 -54.77 3.59
N MET A 24 27.78 -54.04 4.25
CA MET A 24 27.77 -52.57 4.27
C MET A 24 28.41 -51.95 3.01
N ILE A 25 29.32 -52.67 2.35
CA ILE A 25 30.04 -52.17 1.17
C ILE A 25 29.25 -52.43 -0.13
N SER A 26 28.25 -53.30 -0.09
CA SER A 26 27.33 -53.50 -1.21
C SER A 26 26.12 -52.58 -1.05
N PRO A 27 26.07 -51.40 -1.70
CA PRO A 27 24.86 -50.58 -1.70
C PRO A 27 23.73 -51.40 -2.32
N PRO A 28 22.52 -51.45 -1.73
CA PRO A 28 21.40 -52.15 -2.35
C PRO A 28 21.13 -51.53 -3.73
N GLN A 29 21.46 -52.26 -4.79
CA GLN A 29 21.37 -51.81 -6.19
C GLN A 29 19.94 -51.61 -6.72
N GLN A 30 18.93 -51.67 -5.86
CA GLN A 30 17.57 -51.35 -6.23
C GLN A 30 17.13 -50.21 -5.32
N ALA A 31 17.14 -48.99 -5.88
CA ALA A 31 16.35 -47.92 -5.31
C ALA A 31 14.93 -48.48 -5.10
N PRO A 32 14.34 -48.34 -3.90
CA PRO A 32 13.01 -48.87 -3.62
C PRO A 32 12.08 -48.38 -4.73
N ILE A 33 11.50 -49.32 -5.48
CA ILE A 33 10.54 -49.03 -6.54
C ILE A 33 9.38 -48.32 -5.86
N THR A 34 9.39 -46.99 -5.96
CA THR A 34 8.27 -46.16 -5.58
C THR A 34 7.19 -46.45 -6.60
N ILE A 35 6.34 -47.42 -6.31
CA ILE A 35 5.10 -47.61 -7.03
C ILE A 35 4.27 -46.38 -6.71
N TYR A 36 4.38 -45.34 -7.55
CA TYR A 36 3.51 -44.19 -7.47
C TYR A 36 2.09 -44.70 -7.66
N PRO A 37 1.22 -44.60 -6.65
CA PRO A 37 -0.17 -44.97 -6.81
C PRO A 37 -0.71 -44.14 -7.97
N GLY A 38 -1.27 -44.80 -8.99
CA GLY A 38 -1.85 -44.12 -10.13
C GLY A 38 -2.88 -43.06 -9.69
N PRO A 39 -3.24 -42.09 -10.54
CA PRO A 39 -4.12 -40.98 -10.16
C PRO A 39 -5.45 -41.42 -9.54
N SER A 40 -5.93 -42.64 -9.86
CA SER A 40 -7.14 -43.25 -9.27
C SER A 40 -6.95 -43.85 -7.87
N ALA A 41 -5.73 -44.19 -7.45
CA ALA A 41 -5.46 -44.84 -6.18
C ALA A 41 -5.62 -43.90 -4.97
N ARG A 42 -5.60 -42.57 -5.18
CA ARG A 42 -5.87 -41.58 -4.13
C ARG A 42 -7.32 -41.53 -3.69
N MET A 43 -8.24 -42.03 -4.52
CA MET A 43 -9.69 -41.99 -4.28
C MET A 43 -10.20 -43.20 -3.48
N ALA A 44 -9.39 -44.25 -3.32
CA ALA A 44 -9.84 -45.54 -2.78
C ALA A 44 -10.18 -45.53 -1.27
N ASN A 45 -9.63 -44.59 -0.50
CA ASN A 45 -9.84 -44.48 0.94
C ASN A 45 -10.56 -43.19 1.36
N MET A 46 -11.19 -42.50 0.41
CA MET A 46 -11.89 -41.24 0.66
C MET A 46 -13.32 -41.49 1.16
N SER A 47 -13.82 -40.59 2.01
CA SER A 47 -15.20 -40.67 2.48
C SER A 47 -16.16 -40.45 1.30
N LYS A 48 -17.43 -40.88 1.43
CA LYS A 48 -18.43 -40.65 0.37
C LYS A 48 -18.59 -39.17 0.01
N VAL A 49 -18.46 -38.28 1.00
CA VAL A 49 -18.52 -36.82 0.80
C VAL A 49 -17.34 -36.35 -0.03
N ASP A 50 -16.14 -36.84 0.27
CA ASP A 50 -14.94 -36.41 -0.44
C ASP A 50 -14.90 -36.97 -1.88
N LEU A 51 -15.47 -38.16 -2.11
CA LEU A 51 -15.62 -38.73 -3.46
C LEU A 51 -16.55 -37.86 -4.32
N ASP A 52 -17.67 -37.41 -3.76
CA ASP A 52 -18.61 -36.51 -4.46
C ASP A 52 -17.95 -35.16 -4.75
N LEU A 53 -17.22 -34.60 -3.77
CA LEU A 53 -16.46 -33.36 -3.96
C LEU A 53 -15.38 -33.52 -5.06
N ALA A 54 -14.66 -34.63 -5.07
CA ALA A 54 -13.64 -34.91 -6.07
C ALA A 54 -14.25 -35.09 -7.47
N GLN A 55 -15.40 -35.76 -7.60
CA GLN A 55 -16.14 -35.86 -8.85
C GLN A 55 -16.65 -34.50 -9.34
N ARG A 56 -17.16 -33.66 -8.42
CA ARG A 56 -17.59 -32.30 -8.74
C ARG A 56 -16.42 -31.44 -9.22
N LEU A 57 -15.27 -31.52 -8.55
CA LEU A 57 -14.05 -30.80 -8.94
C LEU A 57 -13.50 -31.29 -10.28
N GLU A 58 -13.57 -32.59 -10.55
CA GLU A 58 -13.17 -33.15 -11.84
C GLU A 58 -14.11 -32.70 -12.96
N SER A 59 -15.42 -32.67 -12.69
CA SER A 59 -16.43 -32.16 -13.63
C SER A 59 -16.22 -30.68 -13.91
N LEU A 60 -15.92 -29.88 -12.87
CA LEU A 60 -15.62 -28.46 -12.99
C LEU A 60 -14.33 -28.21 -13.78
N ARG A 61 -13.31 -29.04 -13.59
CA ARG A 61 -12.06 -28.95 -14.36
C ARG A 61 -12.29 -29.28 -15.84
N LYS A 62 -13.12 -30.28 -16.14
CA LYS A 62 -13.46 -30.63 -17.53
C LYS A 62 -14.29 -29.53 -18.19
N SER A 63 -15.30 -28.98 -17.49
CA SER A 63 -16.14 -27.92 -18.04
C SER A 63 -15.38 -26.62 -18.29
N HIS A 64 -14.45 -26.23 -17.40
CA HIS A 64 -13.72 -24.96 -17.55
C HIS A 64 -12.63 -24.98 -18.61
N VAL A 65 -12.12 -26.15 -19.00
CA VAL A 65 -11.06 -26.25 -20.03
C VAL A 65 -11.64 -26.02 -21.42
N ASP A 66 -12.89 -26.40 -21.66
CA ASP A 66 -13.54 -26.25 -22.98
C ASP A 66 -14.13 -24.84 -23.21
N GLU A 67 -14.24 -24.02 -22.16
CA GLU A 67 -14.81 -22.67 -22.24
C GLU A 67 -13.76 -21.54 -22.26
N LEU A 68 -12.47 -21.87 -22.20
CA LEU A 68 -11.44 -20.83 -22.36
C LEU A 68 -11.49 -20.37 -23.81
N PRO A 69 -11.86 -19.10 -24.08
CA PRO A 69 -11.92 -18.58 -25.43
C PRO A 69 -10.57 -18.78 -26.10
N THR A 70 -10.61 -19.23 -27.36
CA THR A 70 -9.40 -19.41 -28.14
C THR A 70 -8.63 -18.08 -28.24
N GLU A 71 -7.33 -18.15 -28.47
CA GLU A 71 -6.50 -16.94 -28.58
C GLU A 71 -7.01 -15.99 -29.68
N GLU A 72 -7.56 -16.55 -30.76
CA GLU A 72 -8.21 -15.82 -31.86
C GLU A 72 -9.51 -15.13 -31.41
N GLU A 73 -10.35 -15.82 -30.63
CA GLU A 73 -11.57 -15.21 -30.07
C GLU A 73 -11.23 -14.10 -29.07
N MET A 74 -10.22 -14.30 -28.23
CA MET A 74 -9.74 -13.26 -27.31
C MET A 74 -9.20 -12.07 -28.07
N ALA A 75 -8.37 -12.28 -29.10
CA ALA A 75 -7.85 -11.22 -29.94
C ALA A 75 -8.98 -10.43 -30.63
N SER A 76 -9.97 -11.12 -31.18
CA SER A 76 -11.15 -10.51 -31.80
C SER A 76 -11.99 -9.69 -30.81
N ARG A 77 -12.25 -10.23 -29.61
CA ARG A 77 -12.97 -9.52 -28.54
C ARG A 77 -12.22 -8.27 -28.08
N LEU A 78 -10.90 -8.36 -27.92
CA LEU A 78 -10.06 -7.23 -27.54
C LEU A 78 -9.98 -6.16 -28.63
N ALA A 79 -9.90 -6.57 -29.91
CA ALA A 79 -10.01 -5.65 -31.04
C ALA A 79 -11.35 -4.88 -30.99
N HIS A 80 -12.45 -5.60 -30.79
CA HIS A 80 -13.79 -5.01 -30.71
C HIS A 80 -13.93 -4.02 -29.55
N LEU A 81 -13.39 -4.36 -28.37
CA LEU A 81 -13.39 -3.46 -27.21
C LEU A 81 -12.56 -2.19 -27.45
N GLN A 82 -11.50 -2.26 -28.25
CA GLN A 82 -10.66 -1.12 -28.61
C GLN A 82 -11.16 -0.38 -29.87
N GLY A 83 -12.26 -0.81 -30.49
CA GLY A 83 -12.78 -0.23 -31.73
C GLY A 83 -11.91 -0.51 -32.97
N LEU A 84 -11.04 -1.52 -32.91
CA LEU A 84 -10.16 -1.95 -34.00
C LEU A 84 -10.77 -3.15 -34.75
N PRO A 85 -10.49 -3.30 -36.07
CA PRO A 85 -10.87 -4.48 -36.82
C PRO A 85 -10.19 -5.75 -36.29
N SER A 86 -10.85 -6.91 -36.37
CA SER A 86 -10.40 -8.20 -35.78
C SER A 86 -8.98 -8.60 -36.20
N ASP A 87 -8.59 -8.24 -37.41
CA ASP A 87 -7.31 -8.65 -38.02
C ASP A 87 -6.13 -7.81 -37.52
N HIS A 88 -6.39 -6.73 -36.77
CA HIS A 88 -5.37 -5.77 -36.33
C HIS A 88 -4.97 -5.91 -34.87
N TYR A 89 -5.49 -6.90 -34.14
CA TYR A 89 -4.97 -7.20 -32.79
C TYR A 89 -3.65 -7.96 -32.87
N THR A 90 -2.61 -7.28 -33.34
CA THR A 90 -1.24 -7.75 -33.11
C THR A 90 -1.01 -7.59 -31.62
N LYS A 91 -0.78 -8.71 -30.91
CA LYS A 91 -0.39 -8.75 -29.49
C LYS A 91 0.37 -7.48 -29.19
N SER A 92 -0.19 -6.62 -28.32
CA SER A 92 0.41 -5.33 -27.98
C SER A 92 1.89 -5.57 -27.79
N SER A 93 2.68 -5.26 -28.82
CA SER A 93 4.13 -5.24 -28.67
C SER A 93 4.31 -4.32 -27.49
N MET A 94 5.19 -4.66 -26.55
CA MET A 94 5.44 -3.77 -25.42
C MET A 94 5.82 -2.42 -26.00
N GLN A 95 4.81 -1.57 -26.19
CA GLN A 95 4.94 -0.33 -26.90
C GLN A 95 5.84 0.41 -25.96
N HIS A 96 7.06 0.68 -26.43
CA HIS A 96 7.95 1.61 -25.76
C HIS A 96 7.06 2.83 -25.48
N GLN A 97 6.63 2.96 -24.22
CA GLN A 97 5.85 4.09 -23.80
C GLN A 97 6.73 5.27 -24.17
N ARG A 98 6.21 6.12 -25.05
CA ARG A 98 6.97 7.29 -25.47
C ARG A 98 7.34 8.04 -24.19
N PRO A 99 8.62 8.46 -24.04
CA PRO A 99 9.01 9.28 -22.90
C PRO A 99 8.01 10.42 -22.74
N ASP A 100 7.50 10.59 -21.53
CA ASP A 100 6.50 11.62 -21.24
C ASP A 100 7.11 12.99 -21.57
N THR A 101 6.54 13.66 -22.56
CA THR A 101 7.00 14.99 -23.01
C THR A 101 6.28 16.12 -22.30
N ARG A 102 5.39 15.82 -21.34
CA ARG A 102 4.67 16.84 -20.56
C ARG A 102 5.64 17.56 -19.62
N THR A 103 5.36 18.85 -19.40
CA THR A 103 6.11 19.63 -18.41
C THR A 103 5.80 19.16 -17.00
N ASP A 104 6.67 19.49 -16.04
CA ASP A 104 6.48 19.12 -14.62
C ASP A 104 5.17 19.69 -14.06
N SER A 105 4.79 20.90 -14.48
CA SER A 105 3.51 21.52 -14.11
C SER A 105 2.31 20.74 -14.65
N GLN A 106 2.33 20.36 -15.93
CA GLN A 106 1.25 19.55 -16.53
C GLN A 106 1.13 18.19 -15.85
N ARG A 107 2.24 17.58 -15.47
CA ARG A 107 2.24 16.32 -14.72
C ARG A 107 1.64 16.50 -13.32
N ALA A 108 1.91 17.62 -12.66
CA ALA A 108 1.30 17.94 -11.37
C ALA A 108 -0.21 18.18 -11.51
N ASP A 109 -0.63 18.96 -12.50
CA ASP A 109 -2.04 19.25 -12.77
C ASP A 109 -2.83 17.98 -13.13
N ASP A 110 -2.25 17.09 -13.93
CA ASP A 110 -2.84 15.79 -14.27
C ASP A 110 -2.96 14.88 -13.04
N LEU A 111 -1.96 14.88 -12.15
CA LEU A 111 -2.00 14.11 -10.90
C LEU A 111 -3.06 14.65 -9.95
N ILE A 112 -3.21 15.97 -9.85
CA ILE A 112 -4.26 16.63 -9.06
C ILE A 112 -5.64 16.27 -9.63
N SER A 113 -5.79 16.34 -10.95
CA SER A 113 -7.05 16.00 -11.64
C SER A 113 -7.43 14.55 -11.38
N GLN A 114 -6.47 13.61 -11.49
CA GLN A 114 -6.70 12.21 -11.16
C GLN A 114 -7.13 12.02 -9.70
N ALA A 115 -6.50 12.70 -8.75
CA ALA A 115 -6.88 12.61 -7.34
C ALA A 115 -8.30 13.13 -7.08
N ILE A 116 -8.70 14.23 -7.73
CA ILE A 116 -10.06 14.76 -7.65
C ILE A 116 -11.07 13.75 -8.22
N ASP A 117 -10.76 13.15 -9.38
CA ASP A 117 -11.61 12.14 -10.00
C ASP A 117 -11.77 10.91 -9.08
N GLU A 118 -10.69 10.44 -8.46
CA GLU A 118 -10.73 9.32 -7.52
C GLU A 118 -11.62 9.63 -6.30
N VAL A 119 -11.47 10.81 -5.69
CA VAL A 119 -12.33 11.25 -4.58
C VAL A 119 -13.79 11.35 -5.01
N SER A 120 -14.06 11.82 -6.23
CA SER A 120 -15.42 11.90 -6.76
C SER A 120 -16.05 10.52 -6.98
N LEU A 121 -15.25 9.53 -7.39
CA LEU A 121 -15.70 8.14 -7.54
C LEU A 121 -15.97 7.53 -6.16
N GLU A 122 -15.10 7.75 -5.19
CA GLU A 122 -15.29 7.26 -3.82
C GLU A 122 -16.53 7.85 -3.14
N ALA A 123 -16.83 9.13 -3.39
CA ALA A 123 -18.03 9.77 -2.87
C ALA A 123 -19.34 9.16 -3.42
N ASN A 124 -19.29 8.61 -4.65
CA ASN A 124 -20.43 7.96 -5.28
C ASN A 124 -20.57 6.47 -4.91
N VAL A 125 -19.55 5.86 -4.30
CA VAL A 125 -19.68 4.50 -3.79
C VAL A 125 -20.52 4.55 -2.51
N PRO A 126 -21.69 3.88 -2.47
CA PRO A 126 -22.52 3.85 -1.29
C PRO A 126 -21.71 3.27 -0.13
N LYS A 127 -21.79 3.92 1.04
CA LYS A 127 -21.05 3.45 2.21
C LYS A 127 -21.57 2.07 2.60
N ALA A 128 -20.68 1.21 3.09
CA ALA A 128 -21.05 -0.14 3.53
C ALA A 128 -22.18 -0.11 4.58
N ASP A 129 -22.21 0.94 5.41
CA ASP A 129 -23.26 1.14 6.41
C ASP A 129 -24.62 1.45 5.75
N ASP A 130 -24.66 2.25 4.68
CA ASP A 130 -25.89 2.54 3.93
C ASP A 130 -26.43 1.27 3.26
N GLU A 131 -25.54 0.42 2.72
CA GLU A 131 -25.92 -0.87 2.14
C GLU A 131 -26.46 -1.83 3.21
N LEU A 132 -25.82 -1.87 4.38
CA LEU A 132 -26.27 -2.65 5.52
C LEU A 132 -27.61 -2.15 6.06
N GLU A 133 -27.81 -0.84 6.15
CA GLU A 133 -29.07 -0.23 6.57
C GLU A 133 -30.19 -0.55 5.58
N ALA A 134 -29.93 -0.41 4.27
CA ALA A 134 -30.87 -0.82 3.22
C ALA A 134 -31.21 -2.31 3.33
N ARG A 135 -30.23 -3.16 3.63
CA ARG A 135 -30.45 -4.61 3.84
C ARG A 135 -31.22 -4.90 5.13
N LEU A 136 -31.02 -4.13 6.19
CA LEU A 136 -31.78 -4.25 7.43
C LEU A 136 -33.23 -3.76 7.24
N ALA A 137 -33.45 -2.67 6.51
CA ALA A 137 -34.77 -2.20 6.13
C ALA A 137 -35.53 -3.24 5.29
N ARG A 138 -34.84 -3.90 4.33
CA ARG A 138 -35.36 -5.08 3.61
C ARG A 138 -35.78 -6.19 4.54
N LEU A 139 -34.92 -6.53 5.50
CA LEU A 139 -35.16 -7.61 6.44
C LEU A 139 -36.33 -7.30 7.40
N ARG A 140 -36.49 -6.03 7.79
CA ARG A 140 -37.63 -5.54 8.58
C ARG A 140 -38.93 -5.46 7.77
N GLY A 141 -38.86 -5.59 6.45
CA GLY A 141 -40.02 -5.47 5.55
C GLY A 141 -40.44 -4.03 5.27
N GLU A 142 -39.62 -3.04 5.61
CA GLU A 142 -39.90 -1.61 5.38
C GLU A 142 -39.74 -1.21 3.90
N GLU A 143 -39.07 -2.03 3.07
CA GLU A 143 -38.90 -1.77 1.63
C GLU A 143 -40.16 -2.01 0.77
N ALA A 144 -41.30 -2.41 1.35
CA ALA A 144 -42.48 -2.84 0.59
C ALA A 144 -43.35 -1.72 -0.04
N GLN A 145 -43.02 -0.44 0.11
CA GLN A 145 -43.86 0.66 -0.43
C GLN A 145 -43.17 1.66 -1.38
N GLY A 146 -41.88 1.50 -1.67
CA GLY A 146 -41.14 2.46 -2.50
C GLY A 146 -40.97 2.12 -3.98
N ARG A 147 -40.84 0.85 -4.37
CA ARG A 147 -40.48 0.48 -5.76
C ARG A 147 -41.11 -0.84 -6.21
N GLY A 148 -42.43 -0.84 -6.32
CA GLY A 148 -43.18 -1.85 -7.05
C GLY A 148 -43.45 -1.44 -8.50
N ALA A 149 -42.43 -1.31 -9.35
CA ALA A 149 -42.52 -1.50 -10.80
C ALA A 149 -41.13 -1.44 -11.47
N VAL A 150 -40.98 -2.24 -12.53
CA VAL A 150 -39.83 -2.35 -13.45
C VAL A 150 -38.83 -3.42 -12.97
N ALA A 151 -39.06 -4.71 -13.23
CA ALA A 151 -39.08 -5.40 -14.54
C ALA A 151 -37.78 -5.23 -15.33
N LEU A 152 -37.23 -6.39 -15.74
CA LEU A 152 -35.94 -6.62 -16.38
C LEU A 152 -35.58 -5.67 -17.55
N PRO A 153 -34.28 -5.54 -17.87
CA PRO A 153 -33.81 -4.81 -19.04
C PRO A 153 -34.10 -5.60 -20.30
N PRO A 154 -34.69 -4.95 -21.31
CA PRO A 154 -34.04 -5.02 -22.60
C PRO A 154 -33.99 -3.66 -23.28
N THR A 155 -33.19 -3.61 -24.34
CA THR A 155 -33.15 -2.58 -25.40
C THR A 155 -32.13 -1.47 -25.20
N ALA A 156 -31.02 -1.66 -25.90
CA ALA A 156 -30.24 -0.61 -26.50
C ALA A 156 -31.15 0.36 -27.27
N TYR A 157 -31.21 1.62 -26.87
CA TYR A 157 -31.56 2.78 -27.71
C TYR A 157 -30.88 4.04 -27.14
N PRO A 158 -30.62 5.04 -27.99
CA PRO A 158 -29.48 5.93 -27.89
C PRO A 158 -29.68 7.06 -26.87
N MET A 159 -28.54 7.53 -26.37
CA MET A 159 -28.32 8.82 -25.71
C MET A 159 -29.37 9.87 -26.10
N SER A 160 -30.25 10.19 -25.15
CA SER A 160 -31.11 11.37 -25.18
C SER A 160 -30.47 12.45 -24.29
N PRO A 161 -30.13 13.64 -24.81
CA PRO A 161 -29.28 14.62 -24.12
C PRO A 161 -30.00 15.55 -23.13
N HIS A 162 -31.19 15.20 -22.62
CA HIS A 162 -32.02 16.13 -21.84
C HIS A 162 -32.68 15.55 -20.58
N ALA A 163 -31.92 14.81 -19.77
CA ALA A 163 -32.31 14.59 -18.38
C ALA A 163 -31.87 15.80 -17.53
N ARG A 164 -32.78 16.76 -17.39
CA ARG A 164 -32.66 17.94 -16.52
C ARG A 164 -32.41 17.49 -15.07
N ALA A 165 -31.19 17.71 -14.59
CA ALA A 165 -30.98 18.04 -13.19
C ALA A 165 -31.87 19.24 -12.84
N ASP A 166 -32.39 19.26 -11.63
CA ASP A 166 -33.10 20.39 -11.04
C ASP A 166 -32.14 21.57 -10.96
N ALA A 167 -32.09 22.33 -12.06
CA ALA A 167 -31.19 23.47 -12.29
C ALA A 167 -31.75 24.76 -11.68
N THR A 168 -32.57 24.66 -10.62
CA THR A 168 -33.11 25.83 -9.92
C THR A 168 -32.16 26.39 -8.87
N LEU A 169 -31.01 25.75 -8.62
CA LEU A 169 -29.96 26.26 -7.73
C LEU A 169 -28.77 26.91 -8.46
N GLY A 170 -28.82 27.03 -9.78
CA GLY A 170 -27.68 27.42 -10.61
C GLY A 170 -27.68 28.86 -11.11
N GLU A 171 -28.81 29.57 -11.12
CA GLU A 171 -28.89 30.93 -11.68
C GLU A 171 -28.62 32.05 -10.66
N ASP A 172 -28.69 31.78 -9.36
CA ASP A 172 -28.48 32.81 -8.32
C ASP A 172 -27.04 32.90 -7.81
N LEU A 173 -26.14 32.00 -8.23
CA LEU A 173 -24.74 31.97 -7.75
C LEU A 173 -23.87 33.06 -8.38
N ASP A 174 -24.21 33.50 -9.60
CA ASP A 174 -23.43 34.51 -10.33
C ASP A 174 -23.73 35.96 -9.84
N ASP A 175 -24.85 36.16 -9.15
CA ASP A 175 -25.28 37.46 -8.60
C ASP A 175 -24.94 37.65 -7.12
N MET A 176 -24.35 36.65 -6.45
CA MET A 176 -23.94 36.79 -5.06
C MET A 176 -22.69 37.66 -4.96
N SER A 177 -22.78 38.71 -4.15
CA SER A 177 -21.61 39.52 -3.85
C SER A 177 -20.55 38.70 -3.09
N MET A 178 -19.26 39.04 -3.27
CA MET A 178 -18.18 38.37 -2.53
C MET A 178 -18.39 38.40 -1.00
N ASP A 179 -19.04 39.46 -0.50
CA ASP A 179 -19.40 39.59 0.92
C ASP A 179 -20.46 38.57 1.36
N GLU A 180 -21.43 38.25 0.50
CA GLU A 180 -22.44 37.22 0.77
C GLU A 180 -21.85 35.81 0.71
N VAL A 181 -20.91 35.56 -0.22
CA VAL A 181 -20.14 34.31 -0.28
C VAL A 181 -19.32 34.13 1.00
N GLU A 182 -18.62 35.18 1.47
CA GLU A 182 -17.84 35.13 2.71
C GLU A 182 -18.75 34.91 3.93
N ALA A 183 -19.90 35.58 3.98
CA ALA A 183 -20.89 35.38 5.04
C ALA A 183 -21.44 33.95 5.06
N LEU A 184 -21.69 33.35 3.88
CA LEU A 184 -22.16 31.98 3.75
C LEU A 184 -21.09 30.98 4.20
N MET A 185 -19.84 31.16 3.75
CA MET A 185 -18.72 30.31 4.20
C MET A 185 -18.54 30.40 5.72
N LYS A 186 -18.57 31.60 6.29
CA LYS A 186 -18.44 31.81 7.74
C LYS A 186 -19.59 31.21 8.53
N ALA A 187 -20.81 31.22 7.98
CA ALA A 187 -21.96 30.56 8.59
C ALA A 187 -21.78 29.03 8.59
N ALA A 188 -21.34 28.46 7.46
CA ALA A 188 -21.05 27.03 7.34
C ALA A 188 -19.91 26.58 8.27
N GLU A 189 -18.84 27.36 8.37
CA GLU A 189 -17.74 27.11 9.32
C GLU A 189 -18.23 27.13 10.77
N LYS A 190 -19.11 28.08 11.11
CA LYS A 190 -19.66 28.18 12.47
C LYS A 190 -20.56 26.98 12.81
N GLU A 191 -21.35 26.50 11.86
CA GLU A 191 -22.23 25.35 12.07
C GLU A 191 -21.42 24.06 12.20
N THR A 192 -20.46 23.84 11.31
CA THR A 192 -19.60 22.64 11.32
C THR A 192 -18.69 22.60 12.56
N SER A 193 -18.03 23.71 12.90
CA SER A 193 -17.18 23.79 14.10
C SER A 193 -17.99 23.66 15.39
N GLY A 194 -19.20 24.23 15.45
CA GLY A 194 -20.10 24.08 16.59
C GLY A 194 -20.60 22.64 16.78
N GLY A 195 -20.91 21.95 15.67
CA GLY A 195 -21.27 20.53 15.67
C GLY A 195 -20.13 19.63 16.14
N ALA A 196 -18.92 19.86 15.62
CA ALA A 196 -17.73 19.10 16.00
C ALA A 196 -17.36 19.30 17.48
N ALA A 197 -17.42 20.53 17.99
CA ALA A 197 -17.14 20.80 19.40
C ALA A 197 -18.15 20.11 20.34
N LYS A 198 -19.44 20.08 19.99
CA LYS A 198 -20.46 19.35 20.74
C LYS A 198 -20.24 17.84 20.70
N ALA A 199 -19.92 17.28 19.54
CA ALA A 199 -19.63 15.85 19.41
C ALA A 199 -18.40 15.44 20.25
N LEU A 200 -17.34 16.26 20.26
CA LEU A 200 -16.18 16.03 21.12
C LEU A 200 -16.53 16.12 22.61
N GLN A 201 -17.39 17.06 22.99
CA GLN A 201 -17.86 17.18 24.37
C GLN A 201 -18.70 15.97 24.80
N GLU A 202 -19.54 15.44 23.92
CA GLU A 202 -20.35 14.24 24.15
C GLU A 202 -19.47 12.98 24.28
N LEU A 203 -18.47 12.83 23.40
CA LEU A 203 -17.47 11.76 23.49
C LEU A 203 -16.64 11.83 24.78
N GLN A 204 -16.32 13.03 25.26
CA GLN A 204 -15.63 13.21 26.55
C GLN A 204 -16.52 12.92 27.75
N ALA A 205 -17.83 13.11 27.62
CA ALA A 205 -18.81 12.81 28.66
C ALA A 205 -19.08 11.30 28.81
N ASP A 206 -18.72 10.50 27.81
CA ASP A 206 -18.87 9.05 27.86
C ASP A 206 -17.85 8.40 28.84
N PRO A 207 -18.31 7.83 29.96
CA PRO A 207 -17.44 7.21 30.95
C PRO A 207 -16.70 5.97 30.43
N GLU A 208 -17.26 5.27 29.42
CA GLU A 208 -16.62 4.09 28.84
C GLU A 208 -15.40 4.47 28.00
N LEU A 209 -15.54 5.53 27.18
CA LEU A 209 -14.46 6.06 26.36
C LEU A 209 -13.34 6.66 27.22
N ALA A 210 -13.71 7.42 28.26
CA ALA A 210 -12.74 7.95 29.23
C ALA A 210 -11.98 6.82 29.95
N GLY A 211 -12.67 5.72 30.28
CA GLY A 211 -12.07 4.50 30.82
C GLY A 211 -11.08 3.85 29.86
N ALA A 212 -11.43 3.73 28.58
CA ALA A 212 -10.57 3.16 27.54
C ALA A 212 -9.29 3.99 27.32
N MET A 213 -9.42 5.33 27.26
CA MET A 213 -8.28 6.27 27.15
C MET A 213 -7.33 6.16 28.36
N ALA A 214 -7.87 6.06 29.57
CA ALA A 214 -7.07 5.86 30.79
C ALA A 214 -6.37 4.48 30.82
N GLN A 215 -6.96 3.45 30.22
CA GLN A 215 -6.31 2.14 30.10
C GLN A 215 -5.23 2.11 29.02
N ALA A 216 -5.45 2.78 27.88
CA ALA A 216 -4.49 2.87 26.79
C ALA A 216 -3.20 3.58 27.21
N THR A 217 -3.32 4.69 27.96
CA THR A 217 -2.17 5.42 28.51
C THR A 217 -1.36 4.57 29.51
N LYS A 218 -2.03 3.82 30.40
CA LYS A 218 -1.38 2.88 31.33
C LYS A 218 -0.65 1.72 30.63
N ARG A 219 -1.15 1.25 29.48
CA ARG A 219 -0.49 0.21 28.67
C ARG A 219 0.78 0.71 28.00
N LYS A 220 0.78 1.95 27.49
CA LYS A 220 1.94 2.57 26.82
C LYS A 220 3.12 2.76 27.78
N GLU A 221 2.85 3.13 29.02
CA GLU A 221 3.88 3.31 30.05
C GLU A 221 4.56 1.99 30.46
N LYS A 222 3.79 0.91 30.61
CA LYS A 222 4.34 -0.43 30.94
C LYS A 222 5.15 -1.06 29.80
N GLY A 223 4.88 -0.68 28.55
CA GLY A 223 5.61 -1.17 27.37
C GLY A 223 7.04 -0.62 27.26
N ARG A 224 7.28 0.63 27.70
CA ARG A 224 8.60 1.28 27.59
C ARG A 224 9.65 0.68 28.53
N GLN A 225 9.27 0.19 29.72
CA GLN A 225 10.24 -0.36 30.68
C GLN A 225 10.80 -1.75 30.31
N LYS A 226 10.18 -2.48 29.37
CA LYS A 226 10.59 -3.87 29.06
C LYS A 226 11.59 -3.99 27.89
N LYS A 227 11.86 -2.91 27.14
CA LYS A 227 12.75 -2.95 25.96
C LYS A 227 14.21 -2.62 26.25
N HIS A 228 14.57 -2.14 27.44
CA HIS A 228 15.96 -1.79 27.78
C HIS A 228 16.82 -2.90 28.43
N SER A 229 16.33 -4.16 28.55
CA SER A 229 17.08 -5.22 29.26
C SER A 229 17.56 -6.40 28.41
N ARG A 230 17.47 -6.36 27.07
CA ARG A 230 17.84 -7.51 26.19
C ARG A 230 18.72 -7.17 25.00
N GLY A 231 19.86 -6.51 25.24
CA GLY A 231 20.84 -6.23 24.19
C GLY A 231 22.28 -6.21 24.69
N SER A 232 22.81 -7.34 25.16
CA SER A 232 24.26 -7.50 25.39
C SER A 232 24.64 -8.97 25.52
N LYS A 233 24.98 -9.59 24.39
CA LYS A 233 26.02 -10.64 24.22
C LYS A 233 25.74 -11.45 22.96
N GLY A 234 26.57 -11.28 21.93
CA GLY A 234 26.60 -12.26 20.86
C GLY A 234 27.46 -11.91 19.66
N LYS A 235 28.70 -12.38 19.71
CA LYS A 235 29.47 -12.95 18.58
C LYS A 235 30.05 -12.00 17.53
N LYS A 236 31.33 -11.68 17.76
CA LYS A 236 32.34 -11.46 16.71
C LYS A 236 32.39 -12.66 15.77
N GLY A 237 32.33 -12.39 14.47
CA GLY A 237 32.69 -13.31 13.39
C GLY A 237 33.36 -12.50 12.30
N GLU A 238 34.65 -12.73 12.12
CA GLU A 238 35.49 -12.19 11.06
C GLU A 238 35.21 -12.91 9.74
N SER A 239 35.05 -12.16 8.65
CA SER A 239 35.36 -12.56 7.27
C SER A 239 35.33 -11.29 6.40
N SER A 240 36.50 -10.78 6.01
CA SER A 240 37.03 -10.79 4.63
C SER A 240 36.14 -10.02 3.65
N ASP A 241 36.45 -8.76 3.35
CA ASP A 241 37.36 -8.32 2.27
C ASP A 241 36.71 -8.46 0.89
N GLU A 242 36.76 -7.36 0.14
CA GLU A 242 36.03 -7.03 -1.11
C GLU A 242 34.58 -6.54 -1.00
N GLU A 243 34.39 -5.24 -0.75
CA GLU A 243 33.33 -4.51 -1.44
C GLU A 243 33.68 -3.01 -1.55
N ARG A 244 34.06 -2.61 -2.77
CA ARG A 244 34.35 -1.23 -3.14
C ARG A 244 33.04 -0.47 -3.32
N HIS A 245 32.84 0.51 -2.45
CA HIS A 245 32.17 1.78 -2.71
C HIS A 245 30.89 1.77 -3.55
N SER A 246 29.76 1.47 -2.91
CA SER A 246 28.54 2.26 -3.11
C SER A 246 28.19 2.94 -1.78
N LYS A 247 28.63 4.20 -1.63
CA LYS A 247 28.08 5.08 -0.60
C LYS A 247 26.73 5.57 -1.14
N SER A 248 25.73 4.70 -1.14
CA SER A 248 24.35 5.18 -1.14
C SER A 248 24.15 5.92 0.18
N TYR A 249 23.71 7.16 0.09
CA TYR A 249 23.25 7.92 1.23
C TYR A 249 21.89 7.34 1.67
N ASP A 250 21.89 6.11 2.19
CA ASP A 250 20.88 5.69 3.16
C ASP A 250 21.28 6.37 4.46
N SER A 251 20.95 7.66 4.54
CA SER A 251 20.67 8.23 5.84
C SER A 251 19.45 7.49 6.34
N ASP A 252 19.71 6.48 7.17
CA ASP A 252 18.80 5.98 8.19
C ASP A 252 18.34 7.20 9.01
N ILE A 253 17.39 7.94 8.46
CA ILE A 253 16.54 8.81 9.23
C ILE A 253 15.70 7.81 10.00
N ASP A 254 16.13 7.53 11.23
CA ASP A 254 15.28 6.99 12.29
C ASP A 254 14.07 7.94 12.42
N LEU A 255 13.10 7.78 11.51
CA LEU A 255 11.73 8.19 11.69
C LEU A 255 11.20 7.27 12.78
N GLU A 256 11.57 7.59 14.02
CA GLU A 256 10.78 7.23 15.19
C GLU A 256 9.41 7.90 15.01
N ILE A 257 8.57 7.28 14.18
CA ILE A 257 7.14 7.51 14.12
C ILE A 257 6.65 7.11 15.50
N GLU A 258 6.53 8.12 16.37
CA GLU A 258 6.32 7.97 17.80
C GLU A 258 4.87 7.56 18.09
N GLY A 259 4.48 6.39 17.58
CA GLY A 259 3.23 5.73 17.85
C GLY A 259 2.07 6.31 17.06
N GLY A 260 1.34 5.44 16.39
CA GLY A 260 -0.02 5.67 15.93
C GLY A 260 -0.94 6.01 17.11
N LYS A 261 -0.83 7.24 17.60
CA LYS A 261 -2.01 8.00 18.00
C LYS A 261 -2.79 8.19 16.71
N ALA A 262 -4.06 7.81 16.75
CA ALA A 262 -4.99 8.06 15.66
C ALA A 262 -4.75 9.47 15.11
N ILE A 263 -4.71 9.58 13.79
CA ILE A 263 -4.67 10.83 13.03
C ILE A 263 -6.07 11.46 13.14
N ASP A 264 -6.57 11.57 14.36
CA ASP A 264 -7.81 12.25 14.68
C ASP A 264 -7.46 13.72 14.86
N ALA A 265 -7.76 14.50 13.82
CA ALA A 265 -7.88 15.94 13.81
C ALA A 265 -6.66 16.76 14.28
N VAL A 266 -5.44 16.40 13.84
CA VAL A 266 -4.42 17.44 13.67
C VAL A 266 -4.86 18.22 12.44
N THR A 267 -5.37 19.44 12.65
CA THR A 267 -5.83 20.31 11.55
C THR A 267 -4.68 20.48 10.55
N GLU A 268 -4.95 20.43 9.26
CA GLU A 268 -3.95 20.56 8.18
C GLU A 268 -3.01 21.76 8.39
N GLN A 269 -3.51 22.84 9.02
CA GLN A 269 -2.72 24.02 9.41
C GLN A 269 -1.56 23.70 10.38
N GLU A 270 -1.75 22.82 11.36
CA GLU A 270 -0.68 22.42 12.29
C GLU A 270 0.38 21.56 11.59
N GLU A 271 -0.02 20.78 10.58
CA GLU A 271 0.91 20.00 9.78
C GLU A 271 1.71 20.89 8.83
N VAL A 272 1.07 21.86 8.18
CA VAL A 272 1.74 22.90 7.38
C VAL A 272 2.73 23.68 8.25
N GLN A 273 2.34 24.10 9.45
CA GLN A 273 3.23 24.80 10.38
C GLN A 273 4.42 23.91 10.79
N ARG A 274 4.19 22.63 11.05
CA ARG A 274 5.27 21.66 11.35
C ARG A 274 6.25 21.53 10.18
N ILE A 275 5.77 21.50 8.94
CA ILE A 275 6.61 21.42 7.74
C ILE A 275 7.47 22.70 7.63
N ILE A 276 6.87 23.88 7.80
CA ILE A 276 7.58 25.17 7.79
C ILE A 276 8.69 25.19 8.85
N ASP A 277 8.38 24.76 10.08
CA ASP A 277 9.34 24.69 11.18
C ASP A 277 10.49 23.71 10.90
N MET A 278 10.21 22.62 10.19
CA MET A 278 11.21 21.62 9.82
C MET A 278 12.19 22.19 8.78
N TYR A 279 11.70 22.86 7.74
CA TYR A 279 12.55 23.49 6.72
C TYR A 279 13.36 24.66 7.26
N THR A 280 12.78 25.51 8.12
CA THR A 280 13.50 26.62 8.77
C THR A 280 14.62 26.12 9.68
N LYS A 281 14.40 25.08 10.49
CA LYS A 281 15.45 24.42 11.28
C LYS A 281 16.56 23.86 10.39
N ARG A 282 16.22 23.21 9.28
CA ARG A 282 17.21 22.66 8.33
C ARG A 282 18.08 23.77 7.71
N ALA A 283 17.47 24.90 7.35
CA ALA A 283 18.17 26.06 6.84
C ALA A 283 19.14 26.66 7.88
N GLN A 284 18.70 26.78 9.14
CA GLN A 284 19.53 27.25 10.25
C GLN A 284 20.72 26.34 10.51
N LEU A 285 20.53 25.02 10.57
CA LEU A 285 21.61 24.04 10.74
C LEU A 285 22.62 24.10 9.59
N LYS A 286 22.16 24.28 8.34
CA LYS A 286 23.04 24.46 7.18
C LYS A 286 23.88 25.73 7.30
N LYS A 287 23.30 26.84 7.77
CA LYS A 287 23.99 28.11 8.02
C LYS A 287 25.02 27.98 9.14
N GLU A 288 24.67 27.31 10.24
CA GLU A 288 25.58 27.07 11.37
C GLU A 288 26.76 26.17 10.96
N LYS A 289 26.50 25.11 10.17
CA LYS A 289 27.56 24.24 9.64
C LYS A 289 28.52 25.00 8.72
N LYS A 290 28.01 25.88 7.85
CA LYS A 290 28.86 26.78 7.04
C LYS A 290 29.68 27.72 7.92
N ARG A 291 29.08 28.29 8.97
CA ARG A 291 29.78 29.16 9.94
C ARG A 291 30.90 28.41 10.66
N LYS A 292 30.62 27.22 11.20
CA LYS A 292 31.59 26.32 11.85
C LYS A 292 32.71 25.91 10.89
N LYS A 293 32.40 25.61 9.63
CA LYS A 293 33.42 25.30 8.61
C LYS A 293 34.33 26.51 8.35
N LYS A 294 33.76 27.71 8.23
CA LYS A 294 34.52 28.95 8.03
C LYS A 294 35.38 29.28 9.26
N GLU A 295 34.86 29.08 10.46
CA GLU A 295 35.56 29.28 11.72
C GLU A 295 36.70 28.27 11.89
N ALA A 296 36.47 26.99 11.56
CA ALA A 296 37.52 25.97 11.55
C ALA A 296 38.61 26.26 10.51
N ALA A 297 38.24 26.74 9.32
CA ALA A 297 39.20 27.17 8.31
C ALA A 297 40.02 28.38 8.79
N ALA A 298 39.37 29.38 9.39
CA ALA A 298 40.06 30.54 9.97
C ALA A 298 41.00 30.15 11.14
N ALA A 299 40.58 29.20 11.98
CA ALA A 299 41.41 28.66 13.06
C ALA A 299 42.62 27.88 12.53
N ALA A 300 42.45 27.10 11.46
CA ALA A 300 43.55 26.38 10.81
C ALA A 300 44.59 27.35 10.20
N VAL A 301 44.12 28.46 9.59
CA VAL A 301 44.99 29.54 9.11
C VAL A 301 45.73 30.21 10.26
N ALA A 302 45.06 30.49 11.38
CA ALA A 302 45.68 31.09 12.56
C ALA A 302 46.71 30.18 13.26
N GLN A 303 46.57 28.85 13.14
CA GLN A 303 47.52 27.87 13.68
C GLN A 303 48.75 27.65 12.78
N GLY A 304 48.93 28.42 11.70
CA GLY A 304 50.13 28.37 10.87
C GLY A 304 50.21 27.14 9.96
N GLY A 305 49.08 26.45 9.73
CA GLY A 305 48.98 25.35 8.78
C GLY A 305 49.03 25.85 7.34
N ALA A 306 50.23 26.10 6.82
CA ALA A 306 50.47 26.28 5.40
C ALA A 306 50.24 24.95 4.66
N VAL A 307 48.96 24.63 4.39
CA VAL A 307 48.59 23.54 3.49
C VAL A 307 48.55 24.12 2.08
N GLY A 308 49.64 23.93 1.35
CA GLY A 308 49.63 24.00 -0.10
C GLY A 308 48.72 22.91 -0.63
N GLY A 309 47.56 23.31 -1.15
CA GLY A 309 46.56 22.45 -1.75
C GLY A 309 46.32 22.90 -3.18
N ASP A 310 47.18 22.39 -4.04
CA ASP A 310 47.12 22.27 -5.50
C ASP A 310 45.73 22.51 -6.11
N ASP A 311 45.67 23.55 -6.95
CA ASP A 311 44.59 23.88 -7.86
C ASP A 311 44.42 22.73 -8.88
N SER A 312 43.54 21.78 -8.59
CA SER A 312 42.99 20.88 -9.61
C SER A 312 41.60 21.34 -9.98
N ASP A 313 41.57 22.23 -10.97
CA ASP A 313 40.47 22.49 -11.88
C ASP A 313 39.83 21.16 -12.31
N SER A 314 38.61 20.92 -11.84
CA SER A 314 37.66 20.12 -12.59
C SER A 314 36.34 20.87 -12.61
N ASP A 315 36.19 21.63 -13.69
CA ASP A 315 34.93 22.12 -14.24
C ASP A 315 33.84 21.05 -14.10
N ILE A 316 32.93 21.29 -13.18
CA ILE A 316 31.58 20.75 -13.26
C ILE A 316 30.65 21.94 -13.05
N GLU A 317 30.31 22.56 -14.17
CA GLU A 317 29.25 23.57 -14.23
C GLU A 317 27.94 22.90 -13.84
N VAL A 318 27.56 23.04 -12.58
CA VAL A 318 26.18 22.88 -12.15
C VAL A 318 25.64 24.29 -11.98
N GLY A 319 25.25 24.88 -13.11
CA GLY A 319 24.40 26.06 -13.14
C GLY A 319 23.10 25.74 -12.42
N SER A 320 22.85 26.44 -11.32
CA SER A 320 21.53 26.54 -10.70
C SER A 320 21.49 27.85 -9.92
N GLU A 321 21.59 28.91 -10.68
CA GLU A 321 21.17 30.25 -10.31
C GLU A 321 19.63 30.26 -10.41
N SER A 322 18.96 30.17 -9.27
CA SER A 322 17.58 30.64 -9.15
C SER A 322 17.49 31.44 -7.86
N ASP A 323 18.00 32.65 -8.00
CA ASP A 323 17.70 33.79 -7.15
C ASP A 323 16.23 34.16 -7.44
N LEU A 324 15.31 33.67 -6.61
CA LEU A 324 13.92 34.13 -6.56
C LEU A 324 13.73 34.96 -5.30
N SER A 325 14.39 36.11 -5.30
CA SER A 325 14.03 37.27 -4.50
C SER A 325 12.93 38.03 -5.25
N SER A 326 11.68 37.62 -5.09
CA SER A 326 10.53 38.46 -5.46
C SER A 326 10.00 39.14 -4.22
N GLU A 327 10.47 40.37 -4.02
CA GLU A 327 9.78 41.41 -3.26
C GLU A 327 8.41 41.67 -3.88
N SER A 328 7.32 41.38 -3.17
CA SER A 328 6.01 41.98 -3.45
C SER A 328 5.68 42.97 -2.34
N SER A 329 6.26 44.17 -2.43
CA SER A 329 5.77 45.36 -1.74
C SER A 329 4.65 45.98 -2.59
N MET A 330 3.41 45.60 -2.31
CA MET A 330 2.26 46.43 -2.68
C MET A 330 1.68 47.04 -1.41
N THR A 331 2.22 48.19 -1.06
CA THR A 331 1.60 49.17 -0.18
C THR A 331 0.42 49.80 -0.91
N ASP A 332 -0.78 49.37 -0.53
CA ASP A 332 -1.81 50.23 0.05
C ASP A 332 -1.61 51.75 -0.16
N GLU A 333 -2.23 52.32 -1.20
CA GLU A 333 -2.57 53.75 -1.27
C GLU A 333 -3.61 53.99 -2.38
N LEU A 334 -4.90 53.91 -2.06
CA LEU A 334 -5.95 54.62 -2.79
C LEU A 334 -6.95 55.18 -1.77
N SER A 335 -6.63 56.39 -1.31
CA SER A 335 -7.60 57.36 -0.80
C SER A 335 -7.96 58.30 -1.95
N GLU A 336 -9.23 58.27 -2.38
CA GLU A 336 -10.12 59.39 -2.71
C GLU A 336 -11.35 58.88 -3.48
#